data_AF-A0A0R3SMD0-F1
#
_entry.id   AF-A0A0R3SMD0-F1
#
_cell.length_a   1.000
_cell.length_b   1.000
_cell.length_c   1.000
_cell.angle_alpha   90.00
_cell.angle_beta   90.00
_cell.angle_gamma   90.00
#
_symmetry.space_group_name_H-M   'P 1'
#
loop_
_entity.id
_entity.type
_entity.pdbx_description
1 polymer ?
#
loop_
_entity_poly.entity_id
_entity_poly.type
_entity_poly.pdbx_seq_one_letter_code
_entity_poly.pdbx_strand_id
1 'polypeptide(L)'
;MKQRLLKRGETSGRADDNEATIVQRLKIFEEKTAPVIDHYTKKGKVIKVGIHTSYKTFFESVVVKANIDASNTIDEVFKVVVEEFDKKGIK
;
A
#
# COMPACT_ATOMS: atom_id res chain seq x y z
N MET A 1 7.54 -7.77 -3.34
CA MET A 1 6.79 -8.01 -2.07
C MET A 1 7.64 -8.77 -1.04
N LYS A 2 8.11 -9.99 -1.34
CA LYS A 2 8.91 -10.83 -0.43
C LYS A 2 10.09 -10.11 0.24
N GLN A 3 10.95 -9.44 -0.52
CA GLN A 3 12.10 -8.67 -0.01
C GLN A 3 11.69 -7.63 1.05
N ARG A 4 10.57 -6.91 0.83
CA ARG A 4 10.05 -5.92 1.78
C ARG A 4 9.64 -6.57 3.11
N LEU A 5 8.99 -7.73 3.06
CA LEU A 5 8.53 -8.43 4.26
C LEU A 5 9.70 -8.99 5.06
N LEU A 6 10.70 -9.59 4.39
CA LEU A 6 11.93 -10.04 5.04
C LEU A 6 12.65 -8.89 5.74
N LYS A 7 12.82 -7.75 5.04
CA LYS A 7 13.45 -6.57 5.63
C LYS A 7 12.71 -6.06 6.86
N ARG A 8 11.36 -6.10 6.84
CA ARG A 8 10.54 -5.75 8.00
C ARG A 8 10.75 -6.72 9.16
N GLY A 9 10.84 -8.03 8.90
CA GLY A 9 11.16 -9.02 9.93
C GLY A 9 12.46 -8.70 10.67
N GLU A 10 13.52 -8.33 9.93
CA GLU A 10 14.81 -7.92 10.48
C GLU A 10 14.72 -6.64 11.33
N THR A 11 13.99 -5.62 10.86
CA THR A 11 14.03 -4.29 11.48
C THR A 11 12.98 -4.07 12.56
N SER A 12 11.89 -4.85 12.57
CA SER A 12 10.79 -4.66 13.52
C SER A 12 10.65 -5.78 14.56
N GLY A 13 11.49 -6.82 14.51
CA GLY A 13 11.40 -7.98 15.42
C GLY A 13 10.19 -8.89 15.17
N ARG A 14 9.56 -8.81 13.98
CA ARG A 14 8.42 -9.67 13.63
C ARG A 14 8.89 -11.06 13.21
N ALA A 15 8.78 -12.03 14.12
CA ALA A 15 9.22 -13.42 13.91
C ALA A 15 8.47 -14.16 12.78
N ASP A 16 7.25 -13.72 12.45
CA ASP A 16 6.42 -14.32 11.40
C ASP A 16 6.73 -13.78 9.99
N ASP A 17 7.60 -12.78 9.85
CA ASP A 17 8.11 -12.33 8.55
C ASP A 17 9.35 -13.15 8.13
N ASN A 18 9.16 -14.46 7.97
CA ASN A 18 10.18 -15.40 7.49
C ASN A 18 9.77 -16.04 6.16
N GLU A 19 10.74 -16.67 5.48
CA GLU A 19 10.57 -17.28 4.15
C GLU A 19 9.32 -18.17 4.05
N ALA A 20 9.23 -19.17 4.95
CA ALA A 20 8.16 -20.17 4.92
C ALA A 20 6.79 -19.50 5.10
N THR A 21 6.67 -18.57 6.04
CA THR A 21 5.42 -17.87 6.32
C THR A 21 5.03 -16.93 5.18
N ILE A 22 6.00 -16.23 4.58
CA ILE A 22 5.76 -15.32 3.45
C ILE A 22 5.25 -16.11 2.24
N VAL A 23 5.89 -17.22 1.89
CA VAL A 23 5.45 -18.09 0.77
C VAL A 23 4.03 -18.60 1.02
N GLN A 24 3.75 -19.11 2.22
CA GLN A 24 2.42 -19.60 2.57
C GLN A 24 1.35 -18.50 2.50
N ARG A 25 1.67 -17.28 2.94
CA ARG A 25 0.75 -16.13 2.87
C ARG A 25 0.44 -15.72 1.43
N LEU A 26 1.45 -15.70 0.55
CA LEU A 26 1.24 -15.39 -0.86
C LEU A 26 0.36 -16.44 -1.53
N LYS A 27 0.60 -17.73 -1.26
CA LYS A 27 -0.27 -18.82 -1.74
C LYS A 27 -1.72 -18.65 -1.29
N ILE A 28 -1.94 -18.38 0.01
CA ILE A 28 -3.28 -18.15 0.56
C ILE A 28 -3.94 -16.92 -0.08
N PHE A 29 -3.18 -15.85 -0.32
CA PHE A 29 -3.69 -14.66 -0.99
C PHE A 29 -4.21 -15.01 -2.39
N GLU A 30 -3.44 -15.73 -3.20
CA GLU A 30 -3.86 -16.15 -4.55
C GLU A 30 -5.12 -17.05 -4.50
N GLU A 31 -5.17 -17.99 -3.57
CA GLU A 31 -6.28 -18.94 -3.47
C GLU A 31 -7.58 -18.31 -2.92
N LYS A 32 -7.47 -17.42 -1.92
CA LYS A 32 -8.62 -16.98 -1.12
C LYS A 32 -8.95 -15.50 -1.26
N THR A 33 -7.97 -14.66 -1.55
CA THR A 33 -8.15 -13.20 -1.58
C THR A 33 -8.21 -12.65 -2.99
N ALA A 34 -7.37 -13.13 -3.91
CA ALA A 34 -7.37 -12.69 -5.30
C ALA A 34 -8.75 -12.81 -5.99
N PRO A 35 -9.55 -13.88 -5.79
CA PRO A 35 -10.89 -13.97 -6.40
C PRO A 35 -11.87 -12.87 -5.96
N VAL A 36 -11.64 -12.24 -4.80
CA VAL A 36 -12.46 -11.10 -4.34
C VAL A 36 -12.31 -9.91 -5.28
N ILE A 37 -11.13 -9.72 -5.89
CA ILE A 37 -10.89 -8.67 -6.89
C ILE A 37 -11.80 -8.91 -8.09
N ASP A 38 -11.89 -10.13 -8.60
CA ASP A 38 -12.76 -10.45 -9.75
C ASP A 38 -14.24 -10.24 -9.41
N HIS A 39 -14.66 -10.63 -8.20
CA HIS A 39 -16.03 -10.41 -7.73
C HIS A 39 -16.43 -8.93 -7.77
N TYR A 40 -15.59 -8.03 -7.24
CA TYR A 40 -15.89 -6.60 -7.24
C TYR A 40 -15.60 -5.91 -8.57
N THR A 41 -14.69 -6.45 -9.39
CA THR A 41 -14.43 -5.95 -10.75
C THR A 41 -15.68 -6.09 -11.60
N LYS A 42 -16.35 -7.24 -11.56
CA LYS A 42 -17.64 -7.49 -12.25
C LYS A 42 -18.75 -6.53 -11.80
N LYS A 43 -18.64 -5.96 -10.60
CA LYS A 43 -19.58 -4.97 -10.04
C LYS A 43 -19.18 -3.52 -10.33
N GLY A 44 -18.10 -3.28 -11.06
CA GLY A 44 -17.58 -1.93 -11.32
C GLY A 44 -17.04 -1.22 -10.07
N LYS A 45 -16.70 -1.96 -9.00
CA LYS A 45 -16.29 -1.40 -7.69
C LYS A 45 -14.77 -1.43 -7.46
N VAL A 46 -13.98 -1.84 -8.45
CA VAL A 46 -12.52 -1.98 -8.31
C VAL A 46 -11.81 -0.87 -9.07
N ILE A 47 -10.91 -0.18 -8.37
CA ILE A 47 -10.00 0.81 -8.94
C ILE A 47 -8.58 0.28 -8.75
N LYS A 48 -7.89 -0.06 -9.84
CA LYS A 48 -6.53 -0.62 -9.80
C LYS A 48 -5.49 0.51 -9.74
N VAL A 49 -4.75 0.59 -8.65
CA VAL A 49 -3.68 1.57 -8.43
C VAL A 49 -2.33 0.85 -8.45
N GLY A 50 -1.34 1.42 -9.16
CA GLY A 50 0.00 0.84 -9.26
C GLY A 50 0.84 1.13 -8.02
N ILE A 51 1.89 0.34 -7.80
CA ILE A 51 2.88 0.66 -6.77
C ILE A 51 3.84 1.69 -7.36
N HIS A 52 4.02 2.82 -6.67
CA HIS A 52 4.96 3.87 -7.06
C HIS A 52 6.12 3.95 -6.07
N THR A 53 7.23 4.56 -6.49
CA THR A 53 8.45 4.73 -5.67
C THR A 53 8.34 5.85 -4.64
N SER A 54 7.44 6.82 -4.83
CA SER A 54 7.19 7.89 -3.86
C SER A 54 5.74 7.93 -3.39
N TYR A 55 5.54 8.33 -2.13
CA TYR A 55 4.21 8.50 -1.55
C TYR A 55 3.38 9.56 -2.29
N LYS A 56 4.00 10.64 -2.76
CA LYS A 56 3.32 11.72 -3.51
C LYS A 56 2.70 11.18 -4.80
N THR A 57 3.51 10.51 -5.63
CA THR A 57 3.03 9.96 -6.90
C THR A 57 2.00 8.84 -6.72
N PHE A 58 2.15 8.03 -5.66
CA PHE A 58 1.12 7.07 -5.29
C PHE A 58 -0.20 7.77 -4.93
N PHE A 59 -0.15 8.78 -4.06
CA PHE A 59 -1.35 9.50 -3.60
C PHE A 59 -2.08 10.22 -4.74
N GLU A 60 -1.34 10.92 -5.60
CA GLU A 60 -1.86 11.54 -6.83
C GLU A 60 -2.60 10.51 -7.70
N SER A 61 -2.00 9.33 -7.89
CA SER A 61 -2.62 8.26 -8.69
C SER A 61 -3.94 7.74 -8.09
N VAL A 62 -4.06 7.73 -6.76
CA VAL A 62 -5.30 7.35 -6.07
C VAL A 62 -6.38 8.40 -6.31
N VAL A 63 -6.08 9.68 -6.10
CA VAL A 63 -7.03 10.79 -6.27
C VAL A 63 -7.59 10.80 -7.69
N VAL A 64 -6.71 10.74 -8.69
CA VAL A 64 -7.11 10.77 -10.10
C VAL A 64 -7.96 9.56 -10.46
N LYS A 65 -7.52 8.35 -10.10
CA LYS A 65 -8.24 7.11 -10.48
C LYS A 65 -9.55 6.92 -9.72
N ALA A 66 -9.64 7.42 -8.49
CA ALA A 66 -10.84 7.37 -7.68
C ALA A 66 -11.79 8.56 -7.92
N ASN A 67 -11.43 9.48 -8.82
CA ASN A 67 -12.18 10.70 -9.11
C ASN A 67 -12.56 11.47 -7.82
N ILE A 68 -11.59 11.58 -6.91
CA ILE A 68 -11.76 12.31 -5.66
C ILE A 68 -11.41 13.77 -5.93
N ASP A 69 -12.31 14.68 -5.57
CA ASP A 69 -11.99 16.12 -5.57
C ASP A 69 -11.15 16.47 -4.35
N ALA A 70 -9.84 16.25 -4.47
CA ALA A 70 -8.84 16.55 -3.44
C ALA A 70 -7.72 17.47 -3.96
N SER A 71 -7.86 18.04 -5.16
CA SER A 71 -6.77 18.83 -5.78
C SER A 71 -6.33 20.00 -4.91
N ASN A 72 -7.25 20.57 -4.13
CA ASN A 72 -6.99 21.71 -3.25
C ASN A 72 -6.44 21.29 -1.88
N THR A 73 -6.48 20.02 -1.52
CA THR A 73 -6.10 19.50 -0.19
C THR A 73 -4.89 18.58 -0.21
N ILE A 74 -4.49 18.03 -1.37
CA ILE A 74 -3.35 17.12 -1.48
C ILE A 74 -2.08 17.77 -0.93
N ASP A 75 -1.73 18.97 -1.40
CA ASP A 75 -0.48 19.61 -1.01
C ASP A 75 -0.48 20.01 0.47
N GLU A 76 -1.63 20.45 1.00
CA GLU A 76 -1.79 20.80 2.41
C GLU A 76 -1.69 19.55 3.32
N VAL A 77 -2.42 18.49 2.99
CA VAL A 77 -2.39 17.23 3.74
C VAL A 77 -1.00 16.60 3.68
N PHE A 78 -0.38 16.59 2.50
CA PHE A 78 0.94 16.00 2.32
C PHE A 78 2.00 16.80 3.09
N LYS A 79 1.91 18.13 3.10
CA LYS A 79 2.78 18.98 3.92
C LYS A 79 2.67 18.66 5.42
N VAL A 80 1.44 18.57 5.95
CA VAL A 80 1.22 18.21 7.37
C VAL A 80 1.77 16.82 7.69
N VAL A 81 1.52 15.84 6.82
CA VAL A 81 1.99 14.47 7.02
C VAL A 81 3.51 14.40 7.00
N VAL A 82 4.16 15.06 6.03
CA VAL A 82 5.64 15.11 5.96
C VAL A 82 6.22 15.79 7.20
N GLU A 83 5.70 16.94 7.60
CA GLU A 83 6.14 17.65 8.81
C GLU A 83 6.02 16.77 10.07
N GLU A 84 4.94 16.00 10.21
CA GLU A 84 4.77 15.07 11.34
C GLU A 84 5.73 13.88 11.30
N PHE A 85 6.05 13.37 10.11
CA PHE A 85 6.99 12.26 9.95
C PHE A 85 8.42 12.71 10.24
N ASP A 86 8.80 13.89 9.76
CA ASP A 86 10.10 14.52 10.04
C ASP A 86 10.28 14.76 11.55
N LYS A 87 9.26 15.29 12.25
CA LYS A 87 9.27 15.46 13.71
C LYS A 87 9.52 14.15 14.45
N LYS A 88 9.01 13.03 13.92
CA LYS A 88 9.16 11.70 14.50
C LYS A 88 10.42 10.97 14.05
N GLY A 89 11.24 11.59 13.18
CA GLY A 89 12.42 10.96 12.60
C GLY A 89 12.09 9.74 11.71
N ILE A 90 10.87 9.67 11.21
CA ILE A 90 10.40 8.59 10.34
C ILE A 90 10.73 8.98 8.90
N LYS A 91 11.73 8.30 8.32
CA LYS A 91 12.12 8.45 6.91
C LYS A 91 11.28 7.57 5.99
#